data_AF-A0A3V8DVD9-F1
#
_entry.id   AF-A0A3V8DVD9-F1
#
_cell.length_a   1.000
_cell.length_b   1.000
_cell.length_c   1.000
_cell.angle_alpha   90.00
_cell.angle_beta   90.00
_cell.angle_gamma   90.00
#
_symmetry.space_group_name_H-M   'P 1'
#
loop_
_entity.id
_entity.type
_entity.pdbx_description
1 polymer ?
#
loop_
_entity_poly.entity_id
_entity_poly.type
_entity_poly.pdbx_seq_one_letter_code
_entity_poly.pdbx_strand_id
1 'polypeptide(L)'
;MLYMKENGVLIKLDSWEQVYSRPNFIKDLDLKDKKLKALVGYYKNEPPRKCGIKSCHSSHMKGGIVITEDNFEASIGHMCGSKIFEEKFDVLIKQLEKEVDFEIYKEAVASRKARVFEYWNKAAALTSGKNGVLKLADKILSLRDPLVAGRFAATELARMAANQQTKVTKEVWVEKKN
;
A
#
# COMPACT_ATOMS: atom_id res chain seq x y z
N MET A 1 -11.07 2.31 -0.06
CA MET A 1 -10.85 3.73 0.31
C MET A 1 -11.91 4.56 -0.39
N LEU A 2 -12.50 5.51 0.33
CA LEU A 2 -13.59 6.35 -0.16
C LEU A 2 -13.40 7.75 0.42
N TYR A 3 -13.37 8.74 -0.46
CA TYR A 3 -13.22 10.14 -0.11
C TYR A 3 -14.25 10.98 -0.86
N MET A 4 -14.74 12.03 -0.22
CA MET A 4 -15.66 13.00 -0.82
C MET A 4 -15.29 14.42 -0.45
N LYS A 5 -15.59 15.37 -1.33
CA LYS A 5 -15.49 16.80 -1.09
C LYS A 5 -16.77 17.30 -0.45
N GLU A 6 -16.65 17.85 0.76
CA GLU A 6 -17.71 18.56 1.45
C GLU A 6 -17.27 19.99 1.71
N ASN A 7 -18.03 20.97 1.21
CA ASN A 7 -17.70 22.40 1.29
C ASN A 7 -16.27 22.73 0.78
N GLY A 8 -15.81 22.02 -0.25
CA GLY A 8 -14.47 22.17 -0.83
C GLY A 8 -13.35 21.44 -0.09
N VAL A 9 -13.63 20.81 1.05
CA VAL A 9 -12.67 20.05 1.84
C VAL A 9 -12.82 18.56 1.54
N LEU A 10 -11.71 17.89 1.26
CA LEU A 10 -11.69 16.44 1.06
C LEU A 10 -11.76 15.72 2.41
N ILE A 11 -12.79 14.91 2.59
CA ILE A 11 -13.01 14.10 3.79
C ILE A 11 -12.97 12.61 3.45
N LYS A 12 -12.43 11.81 4.36
CA LYS A 12 -12.49 10.35 4.30
C LYS A 12 -13.83 9.88 4.82
N LEU A 13 -14.47 8.96 4.10
CA LEU A 13 -15.68 8.30 4.56
C LEU A 13 -15.35 6.90 5.06
N ASP A 14 -15.94 6.52 6.18
CA ASP A 14 -15.77 5.20 6.78
C ASP A 14 -16.65 4.16 6.08
N SER A 15 -17.80 4.59 5.54
CA SER A 15 -18.74 3.68 4.89
C SER A 15 -19.51 4.27 3.72
N TRP A 16 -19.98 3.37 2.84
CA TRP A 16 -20.76 3.75 1.66
C TRP A 16 -22.18 4.21 2.00
N GLU A 17 -22.71 3.81 3.16
CA GLU A 17 -23.98 4.27 3.71
C GLU A 17 -23.99 5.80 3.88
N GLN A 18 -22.82 6.42 4.15
CA GLN A 18 -22.69 7.88 4.18
C GLN A 18 -22.89 8.51 2.79
N VAL A 19 -22.60 7.79 1.71
CA VAL A 19 -22.87 8.25 0.33
C VAL A 19 -24.34 8.02 -0.01
N TYR A 20 -24.87 6.83 0.30
CA TYR A 20 -26.24 6.47 -0.03
C TYR A 20 -27.31 7.24 0.75
N SER A 21 -26.95 7.78 1.92
CA SER A 21 -27.84 8.62 2.73
C SER A 21 -27.92 10.06 2.25
N ARG A 22 -27.11 10.46 1.26
CA ARG A 22 -27.13 11.82 0.72
C ARG A 22 -28.42 12.05 -0.07
N PRO A 23 -29.09 13.21 0.12
CA PRO A 23 -30.43 13.44 -0.41
C PRO A 23 -30.50 13.42 -1.95
N ASN A 24 -29.41 13.79 -2.62
CA ASN A 24 -29.36 13.86 -4.07
C ASN A 24 -28.72 12.61 -4.71
N PHE A 25 -28.39 11.59 -3.93
CA PHE A 25 -27.74 10.39 -4.46
C PHE A 25 -28.75 9.45 -5.15
N ILE A 26 -28.48 9.13 -6.41
CA ILE A 26 -29.28 8.23 -7.23
C ILE A 26 -28.46 6.97 -7.53
N LYS A 27 -28.98 5.81 -7.13
CA LYS A 27 -28.31 4.51 -7.32
C LYS A 27 -28.24 4.07 -8.78
N ASP A 28 -29.23 4.41 -9.59
CA ASP A 28 -29.31 4.04 -11.01
C ASP A 28 -29.60 5.27 -11.85
N LEU A 29 -28.59 6.14 -11.96
CA LEU A 29 -28.71 7.40 -12.68
C LEU A 29 -28.70 7.15 -14.20
N ASP A 30 -29.70 7.69 -14.88
CA ASP A 30 -29.74 7.76 -16.34
C ASP A 30 -28.99 9.02 -16.81
N LEU A 31 -27.95 8.83 -17.62
CA LEU A 31 -27.06 9.90 -18.08
C LEU A 31 -27.34 10.38 -19.51
N LYS A 32 -28.39 9.87 -20.18
CA LYS A 32 -28.65 10.15 -21.61
C LYS A 32 -28.62 11.64 -21.98
N ASP A 33 -29.07 12.53 -21.08
CA ASP A 33 -29.11 13.99 -21.32
C ASP A 33 -28.40 14.80 -20.22
N LYS A 34 -27.66 14.13 -19.33
CA LYS A 34 -27.04 14.78 -18.16
C LYS A 34 -25.58 15.10 -18.42
N LYS A 35 -25.21 16.36 -18.18
CA LYS A 35 -23.81 16.82 -18.23
C LYS A 35 -23.11 16.70 -16.89
N LEU A 36 -21.82 16.43 -16.93
CA LEU A 36 -20.95 16.42 -15.75
C LEU A 36 -20.72 17.86 -15.26
N LYS A 37 -21.22 18.17 -14.08
CA LYS A 37 -20.91 19.42 -13.37
C LYS A 37 -19.58 19.32 -12.66
N ALA A 38 -19.41 18.30 -11.81
CA ALA A 38 -18.20 18.12 -11.02
C ALA A 38 -17.97 16.65 -10.64
N LEU A 39 -16.72 16.32 -10.32
CA LEU A 39 -16.36 15.09 -9.63
C LEU A 39 -16.07 15.44 -8.17
N VAL A 40 -16.89 14.93 -7.25
CA VAL A 40 -16.83 15.27 -5.83
C VAL A 40 -16.36 14.14 -4.95
N GLY A 41 -16.20 12.93 -5.48
CA GLY A 41 -15.69 11.81 -4.69
C GLY A 41 -14.81 10.90 -5.50
N TYR A 42 -13.90 10.23 -4.81
CA TYR A 42 -13.03 9.19 -5.35
C TYR A 42 -13.17 7.95 -4.50
N TYR A 43 -13.22 6.80 -5.17
CA TYR A 43 -13.17 5.53 -4.49
C TYR A 43 -12.23 4.57 -5.20
N LYS A 44 -11.58 3.74 -4.39
CA LYS A 44 -10.82 2.57 -4.80
C LYS A 44 -11.09 1.46 -3.79
N ASN A 45 -11.91 0.50 -4.18
CA ASN A 45 -12.53 -0.46 -3.27
C ASN A 45 -12.12 -1.89 -3.58
N GLU A 46 -12.01 -2.66 -2.49
CA GLU A 46 -11.97 -4.11 -2.46
C GLU A 46 -12.91 -4.52 -1.31
N PRO A 47 -14.05 -5.20 -1.58
CA PRO A 47 -14.48 -5.70 -2.88
C PRO A 47 -14.95 -4.59 -3.85
N PRO A 48 -14.95 -4.87 -5.18
CA PRO A 48 -15.42 -3.93 -6.19
C PRO A 48 -16.88 -3.50 -5.97
N ARG A 49 -17.22 -2.27 -6.38
CA ARG A 49 -18.56 -1.68 -6.20
C ARG A 49 -19.31 -1.54 -7.52
N LYS A 50 -20.61 -1.81 -7.50
CA LYS A 50 -21.50 -1.61 -8.65
C LYS A 50 -21.49 -0.16 -9.10
N CYS A 51 -21.40 0.03 -10.42
CA CYS A 51 -21.58 1.32 -11.07
C CYS A 51 -23.01 1.81 -10.84
N GLY A 52 -23.18 3.07 -10.46
CA GLY A 52 -24.49 3.70 -10.29
C GLY A 52 -25.09 4.26 -11.58
N ILE A 53 -24.53 3.87 -12.74
CA ILE A 53 -25.01 4.27 -14.05
C ILE A 53 -25.88 3.14 -14.62
N LYS A 54 -27.10 3.51 -15.00
CA LYS A 54 -28.17 2.61 -15.49
C LYS A 54 -27.77 1.75 -16.69
N SER A 55 -26.80 2.18 -17.50
CA SER A 55 -26.34 1.44 -18.68
C SER A 55 -25.20 0.45 -18.39
N CYS A 56 -24.66 0.41 -17.17
CA CYS A 56 -23.50 -0.41 -16.84
C CYS A 56 -23.83 -1.49 -15.81
N HIS A 57 -24.23 -1.10 -14.60
CA HIS A 57 -24.40 -1.97 -13.41
C HIS A 57 -23.24 -2.94 -13.06
N SER A 58 -22.14 -2.93 -13.81
CA SER A 58 -20.94 -3.73 -13.55
C SER A 58 -20.22 -3.25 -12.30
N SER A 59 -19.50 -4.15 -11.64
CA SER A 59 -18.69 -3.80 -10.48
C SER A 59 -17.31 -3.29 -10.90
N HIS A 60 -16.90 -2.14 -10.36
CA HIS A 60 -15.61 -1.51 -10.60
C HIS A 60 -14.77 -1.45 -9.33
N MET A 61 -13.47 -1.66 -9.49
CA MET A 61 -12.48 -1.51 -8.41
C MET A 61 -12.20 -0.05 -8.07
N LYS A 62 -12.37 0.87 -9.02
CA LYS A 62 -12.15 2.30 -8.81
C LYS A 62 -13.07 3.17 -9.65
N GLY A 63 -13.27 4.39 -9.21
CA GLY A 63 -14.13 5.37 -9.85
C GLY A 63 -14.31 6.61 -8.99
N GLY A 64 -15.40 7.33 -9.24
CA GLY A 64 -15.72 8.51 -8.45
C GLY A 64 -17.21 8.70 -8.20
N ILE A 65 -17.52 9.75 -7.46
CA ILE A 65 -18.87 10.26 -7.24
C ILE A 65 -19.00 11.52 -8.09
N VAL A 66 -19.89 11.49 -9.07
CA VAL A 66 -20.15 12.62 -9.96
C VAL A 66 -21.35 13.42 -9.48
N ILE A 67 -21.34 14.71 -9.73
CA ILE A 67 -22.50 15.59 -9.67
C ILE A 67 -22.85 16.03 -11.09
N THR A 68 -24.11 15.90 -11.47
CA THR A 68 -24.63 16.42 -12.75
C THR A 68 -25.02 17.90 -12.64
N GLU A 69 -25.24 18.58 -13.76
CA GLU A 69 -25.73 19.97 -13.74
C GLU A 69 -27.06 20.12 -12.97
N ASP A 70 -27.92 19.10 -13.03
CA ASP A 70 -29.18 19.01 -12.27
C ASP A 70 -29.00 18.69 -10.77
N ASN A 71 -27.76 18.74 -10.25
CA ASN A 71 -27.38 18.43 -8.86
C ASN A 71 -27.66 17.00 -8.39
N PHE A 72 -27.82 16.02 -9.29
CA PHE A 72 -27.87 14.60 -8.91
C PHE A 72 -26.47 14.04 -8.69
N GLU A 73 -26.34 13.19 -7.69
CA GLU A 73 -25.10 12.48 -7.38
C GLU A 73 -25.21 11.00 -7.75
N ALA A 74 -24.15 10.41 -8.29
CA ALA A 74 -24.10 8.97 -8.56
C ALA A 74 -22.67 8.44 -8.49
N SER A 75 -22.53 7.16 -8.15
CA SER A 75 -21.25 6.46 -8.29
C SER A 75 -21.02 6.08 -9.76
N ILE A 76 -19.80 6.27 -10.24
CA ILE A 76 -19.43 5.91 -11.60
C ILE A 76 -18.04 5.26 -11.61
N GLY A 77 -17.95 4.11 -12.28
CA GLY A 77 -16.67 3.45 -12.51
C GLY A 77 -15.77 4.26 -13.43
N HIS A 78 -14.45 4.16 -13.24
CA HIS A 78 -13.48 4.92 -14.06
C HIS A 78 -13.71 4.73 -15.56
N MET A 79 -13.85 3.48 -16.03
CA MET A 79 -14.09 3.18 -17.46
C MET A 79 -15.41 3.79 -17.98
N CYS A 80 -16.45 3.81 -17.15
CA CYS A 80 -17.74 4.41 -17.53
C CYS A 80 -17.63 5.93 -17.62
N GLY A 81 -16.98 6.56 -16.64
CA GLY A 81 -16.77 8.00 -16.64
C GLY A 81 -15.94 8.46 -17.83
N SER A 82 -14.83 7.78 -18.14
CA SER A 82 -14.00 8.07 -19.31
C SER A 82 -14.78 7.87 -20.62
N LYS A 83 -15.70 6.91 -20.69
CA LYS A 83 -16.52 6.69 -21.89
C LYS A 83 -17.61 7.75 -22.07
N ILE A 84 -18.22 8.23 -20.98
CA ILE A 84 -19.40 9.11 -21.04
C ILE A 84 -19.01 10.59 -21.04
N PHE A 85 -17.99 10.95 -20.27
CA PHE A 85 -17.56 12.33 -20.06
C PHE A 85 -16.15 12.59 -20.62
N GLU A 86 -15.54 11.57 -21.25
CA GLU A 86 -14.31 11.68 -22.02
C GLU A 86 -13.15 12.30 -21.21
N GLU A 87 -12.31 13.10 -21.86
CA GLU A 87 -11.11 13.71 -21.29
C GLU A 87 -11.42 14.53 -20.03
N LYS A 88 -12.57 15.20 -19.97
CA LYS A 88 -12.98 16.00 -18.80
C LYS A 88 -13.00 15.14 -17.53
N PHE A 89 -13.51 13.91 -17.61
CA PHE A 89 -13.54 13.02 -16.46
C PHE A 89 -12.15 12.49 -16.10
N ASP A 90 -11.34 12.15 -17.09
CA ASP A 90 -9.99 11.63 -16.84
C ASP A 90 -9.08 12.66 -16.17
N VAL A 91 -9.20 13.94 -16.52
CA VAL A 91 -8.48 15.03 -15.86
C VAL A 91 -8.96 15.19 -14.41
N LEU A 92 -10.29 15.26 -14.20
CA LEU A 92 -10.87 15.47 -12.88
C LEU A 92 -10.58 14.30 -11.92
N ILE A 93 -10.66 13.06 -12.38
CA ILE A 93 -10.41 11.90 -11.54
C ILE A 93 -8.93 11.77 -11.18
N LYS A 94 -8.01 12.08 -12.10
CA LYS A 94 -6.56 12.13 -11.80
C LYS A 94 -6.23 13.22 -10.80
N GLN A 95 -6.86 14.39 -10.92
CA GLN A 95 -6.68 15.47 -9.94
C GLN A 95 -7.16 15.01 -8.55
N LEU A 96 -8.35 14.43 -8.47
CA LEU A 96 -8.92 13.98 -7.21
C LEU A 96 -8.12 12.83 -6.58
N GLU A 97 -7.62 11.89 -7.41
CA GLU A 97 -6.71 10.83 -6.96
C GLU A 97 -5.44 11.40 -6.32
N LYS A 98 -4.83 12.43 -6.92
CA LYS A 98 -3.67 13.12 -6.34
C LYS A 98 -3.99 13.81 -5.02
N GLU A 99 -5.16 14.44 -4.90
CA GLU A 99 -5.61 15.06 -3.64
C GLU A 99 -5.81 14.01 -2.53
N VAL A 100 -6.40 12.86 -2.88
CA VAL A 100 -6.55 11.73 -1.96
C VAL A 100 -5.19 11.17 -1.51
N ASP A 101 -4.29 10.95 -2.46
CA ASP A 101 -2.94 10.46 -2.16
C ASP A 101 -2.19 11.43 -1.24
N PHE A 102 -2.34 12.73 -1.46
CA PHE A 102 -1.75 13.76 -0.61
C PHE A 102 -2.24 13.65 0.85
N GLU A 103 -3.56 13.52 1.08
CA GLU A 103 -4.09 13.35 2.44
C GLU A 103 -3.61 12.04 3.08
N ILE A 104 -3.57 10.94 2.32
CA ILE A 104 -3.00 9.66 2.81
C ILE A 104 -1.54 9.84 3.22
N TYR A 105 -0.72 10.49 2.40
CA TYR A 105 0.69 10.69 2.71
C TYR A 105 0.89 11.60 3.92
N LYS A 106 0.07 12.65 4.05
CA LYS A 106 0.08 13.55 5.21
C LYS A 106 -0.24 12.79 6.51
N GLU A 107 -1.31 11.99 6.53
CA GLU A 107 -1.64 11.12 7.67
C GLU A 107 -0.51 10.13 7.97
N ALA A 108 0.06 9.54 6.93
CA ALA A 108 1.12 8.54 7.07
C ALA A 108 2.45 9.16 7.57
N VAL A 109 2.76 10.40 7.21
CA VAL A 109 3.90 11.15 7.77
C VAL A 109 3.64 11.52 9.22
N ALA A 110 2.45 12.06 9.53
CA ALA A 110 2.09 12.45 10.89
C ALA A 110 2.14 11.26 11.87
N SER A 111 1.53 10.13 11.50
CA SER A 111 1.53 8.90 12.30
C SER A 111 2.93 8.31 12.49
N ARG A 112 3.77 8.29 11.44
CA ARG A 112 5.15 7.82 11.57
C ARG A 112 6.02 8.74 12.42
N LYS A 113 5.85 10.06 12.29
CA LYS A 113 6.56 11.04 13.12
C LYS A 113 6.22 10.86 14.59
N ALA A 114 4.95 10.62 14.93
CA ALA A 114 4.53 10.33 16.30
C ALA A 114 5.20 9.06 16.88
N ARG A 115 5.54 8.09 16.02
CA ARG A 115 6.14 6.81 16.40
C ARG A 115 7.67 6.77 16.25
N VAL A 116 8.32 7.89 15.95
CA VAL A 116 9.76 7.92 15.69
C VAL A 116 10.57 7.34 16.85
N PHE A 117 10.20 7.67 18.09
CA PHE A 117 10.87 7.16 19.29
C PHE A 117 10.61 5.68 19.54
N GLU A 118 9.42 5.18 19.21
CA GLU A 118 9.11 3.75 19.27
C GLU A 118 10.05 2.98 18.32
N TYR A 119 10.19 3.44 17.08
CA TYR A 119 11.07 2.82 16.10
C TYR A 119 12.54 2.91 16.50
N TRP A 120 12.97 4.06 17.03
CA TRP A 120 14.31 4.20 17.58
C TRP A 120 14.56 3.16 18.68
N ASN A 121 13.68 3.08 19.68
CA ASN A 121 13.85 2.13 20.78
C ASN A 121 13.90 0.68 20.31
N LYS A 122 13.09 0.31 19.31
CA LYS A 122 13.15 -1.01 18.68
C LYS A 122 14.51 -1.27 18.00
N ALA A 123 15.02 -0.30 17.23
CA ALA A 123 16.33 -0.42 16.60
C ALA A 123 17.48 -0.48 17.64
N ALA A 124 17.38 0.31 18.71
CA ALA A 124 18.33 0.29 19.82
C ALA A 124 18.31 -1.07 20.53
N ALA A 125 17.14 -1.64 20.79
CA ALA A 125 17.01 -2.96 21.41
C ALA A 125 17.71 -4.05 20.57
N LEU A 126 17.55 -4.02 19.25
CA LEU A 126 18.20 -4.96 18.32
C LEU A 126 19.73 -4.81 18.28
N THR A 127 20.25 -3.60 18.51
CA THR A 127 21.69 -3.30 18.42
C THR A 127 22.40 -3.39 19.77
N SER A 128 21.66 -3.29 20.88
CA SER A 128 22.20 -3.33 22.25
C SER A 128 22.50 -4.75 22.77
N GLY A 129 23.28 -4.83 23.85
CA GLY A 129 23.53 -6.07 24.60
C GLY A 129 24.75 -6.89 24.15
N LYS A 130 24.93 -8.08 24.74
CA LYS A 130 26.05 -9.01 24.46
C LYS A 130 25.88 -9.75 23.11
N ASN A 131 24.63 -9.85 22.64
CA ASN A 131 24.23 -10.54 21.41
C ASN A 131 23.48 -9.62 20.43
N GLY A 132 23.69 -8.30 20.51
CA GLY A 132 23.10 -7.35 19.56
C GLY A 132 23.56 -7.64 18.13
N VAL A 133 22.73 -7.28 17.15
CA VAL A 133 22.93 -7.58 15.72
C VAL A 133 24.30 -7.12 15.22
N LEU A 134 24.79 -5.95 15.66
CA LEU A 134 26.11 -5.45 15.26
C LEU A 134 27.24 -6.35 15.77
N LYS A 135 27.19 -6.77 17.04
CA LYS A 135 28.19 -7.69 17.60
C LYS A 135 28.13 -9.08 16.97
N LEU A 136 26.93 -9.54 16.61
CA LEU A 136 26.77 -10.79 15.85
C LEU A 136 27.38 -10.66 14.45
N ALA A 137 27.16 -9.54 13.77
CA ALA A 137 27.77 -9.26 12.47
C ALA A 137 29.31 -9.22 12.58
N ASP A 138 29.86 -8.55 13.58
CA ASP A 138 31.30 -8.51 13.84
C ASP A 138 31.86 -9.91 14.07
N LYS A 139 31.18 -10.72 14.90
CA LYS A 139 31.57 -12.13 15.11
C LYS A 139 31.56 -12.93 13.82
N ILE A 140 30.51 -12.82 13.01
CA ILE A 140 30.40 -13.51 11.71
C ILE A 140 31.55 -13.09 10.78
N LEU A 141 31.88 -11.80 10.75
CA LEU A 141 33.00 -11.30 9.95
C LEU A 141 34.34 -11.83 10.46
N SER A 142 34.56 -11.85 11.78
CA SER A 142 35.79 -12.35 12.39
C SER A 142 36.05 -13.83 12.11
N LEU A 143 35.01 -14.65 11.90
CA LEU A 143 35.16 -16.06 11.54
C LEU A 143 35.80 -16.28 10.15
N ARG A 144 35.93 -15.24 9.33
CA ARG A 144 36.68 -15.30 8.08
C ARG A 144 38.20 -15.20 8.29
N ASP A 145 38.64 -14.75 9.45
CA ASP A 145 40.06 -14.67 9.78
C ASP A 145 40.59 -16.06 10.20
N PRO A 146 41.59 -16.61 9.47
CA PRO A 146 42.25 -17.86 9.85
C PRO A 146 42.87 -17.87 11.25
N LEU A 147 43.19 -16.70 11.83
CA LEU A 147 43.71 -16.57 13.20
C LEU A 147 42.62 -16.73 14.26
N VAL A 148 41.35 -16.53 13.89
CA VAL A 148 40.20 -16.62 14.80
C VAL A 148 39.52 -17.99 14.70
N ALA A 149 39.22 -18.46 13.49
CA ALA A 149 38.50 -19.72 13.27
C ALA A 149 39.41 -20.91 12.93
N GLY A 150 40.70 -20.66 12.67
CA GLY A 150 41.62 -21.65 12.11
C GLY A 150 41.56 -21.72 10.58
N ARG A 151 42.71 -21.99 9.94
CA ARG A 151 42.85 -22.00 8.47
C ARG A 151 41.84 -22.89 7.76
N PHE A 152 41.61 -24.11 8.28
CA PHE A 152 40.69 -25.06 7.67
C PHE A 152 39.24 -24.54 7.69
N ALA A 153 38.76 -24.11 8.85
CA ALA A 153 37.39 -23.62 8.99
C ALA A 153 37.14 -22.33 8.21
N ALA A 154 38.07 -21.37 8.25
CA ALA A 154 37.96 -20.12 7.49
C ALA A 154 37.88 -20.36 5.98
N THR A 155 38.68 -21.30 5.46
CA THR A 155 38.68 -21.69 4.05
C THR A 155 37.35 -22.34 3.65
N GLU A 156 36.84 -23.24 4.48
CA GLU A 156 35.57 -23.92 4.19
C GLU A 156 34.38 -22.95 4.24
N LEU A 157 34.35 -22.03 5.23
CA LEU A 157 33.33 -20.98 5.30
C LEU A 157 33.35 -20.06 4.07
N ALA A 158 34.54 -19.69 3.57
CA ALA A 158 34.68 -18.90 2.35
C ALA A 158 34.18 -19.66 1.11
N ARG A 159 34.52 -20.95 1.00
CA ARG A 159 34.04 -21.84 -0.07
C ARG A 159 32.52 -21.98 -0.04
N MET A 160 31.94 -22.17 1.14
CA MET A 160 30.50 -22.28 1.33
C MET A 160 29.77 -20.98 0.94
N ALA A 161 30.30 -19.82 1.35
CA ALA A 161 29.73 -18.52 1.00
C ALA A 161 29.74 -18.27 -0.51
N ALA A 162 30.83 -18.61 -1.20
CA ALA A 162 30.95 -18.47 -2.66
C ALA A 162 29.94 -19.34 -3.43
N ASN A 163 29.54 -20.48 -2.86
CA ASN A 163 28.63 -21.44 -3.49
C ASN A 163 27.20 -21.41 -2.91
N GLN A 164 26.89 -20.44 -2.04
CA GLN A 164 25.60 -20.33 -1.32
C GLN A 164 25.20 -21.61 -0.56
N GLN A 165 26.17 -22.38 -0.07
CA GLN A 165 25.94 -23.62 0.64
C GLN A 165 25.68 -23.36 2.13
N THR A 166 24.49 -23.73 2.62
CA THR A 166 24.04 -23.45 4.00
C THR A 166 24.24 -24.61 4.98
N LYS A 167 24.67 -25.78 4.51
CA LYS A 167 24.92 -26.97 5.36
C LYS A 167 26.36 -26.97 5.88
N VAL A 168 26.52 -26.79 7.20
CA VAL A 168 27.83 -26.70 7.91
C VAL A 168 28.31 -28.05 8.47
N THR A 169 27.62 -29.16 8.15
CA THR A 169 28.00 -30.49 8.65
C THR A 169 29.14 -31.08 7.82
N LYS A 170 30.24 -31.48 8.48
CA LYS A 170 31.23 -32.41 7.94
C LYS A 170 31.04 -33.76 8.62
N GLU A 171 31.04 -34.85 7.87
CA GLU A 171 31.10 -36.19 8.46
C GLU A 171 32.39 -36.29 9.29
N VAL A 172 32.23 -36.52 10.60
CA VAL A 172 33.35 -36.85 11.47
C VAL A 172 33.75 -38.27 11.10
N TRP A 173 34.95 -38.44 10.54
CA TRP A 173 35.56 -39.76 10.41
C TRP A 173 35.72 -40.33 11.82
N VAL A 174 34.84 -41.27 12.19
CA VAL A 174 35.03 -42.10 13.38
C VAL A 174 35.85 -43.29 12.92
N GLU A 175 37.07 -43.44 13.42
CA GLU A 175 37.89 -44.64 13.16
C GLU A 175 37.04 -45.89 13.41
N LYS A 176 36.98 -46.79 12.43
CA LYS A 176 36.42 -48.12 12.66
C LYS A 176 37.29 -48.79 13.71
N LYS A 177 36.73 -49.00 14.91
CA LYS A 177 37.32 -49.94 15.88
C LYS A 177 37.37 -51.32 15.21
N ASN A 178 38.58 -51.85 15.08
CA ASN A 178 38.84 -53.25 14.75
C ASN A 178 38.20 -54.18 15.78
#